data_AF-A0A817UNZ4-F1
#
_entry.id   AF-A0A817UNZ4-F1
#
_cell.length_a   1.000
_cell.length_b   1.000
_cell.length_c   1.000
_cell.angle_alpha   90.00
_cell.angle_beta   90.00
_cell.angle_gamma   90.00
#
_symmetry.space_group_name_H-M   'P 1'
#
loop_
_entity.id
_entity.type
_entity.pdbx_description
1 polymer ?
#
loop_
_entity_poly.entity_id
_entity_poly.type
_entity_poly.pdbx_seq_one_letter_code
_entity_poly.pdbx_strand_id
1 'polypeptide(L)'
;MSTRRTKYTENNLQIENNEQVSRKRSLSIHTSQQVNKKISGPTSKRYKTLLMCVICNGDAHGYNFDAISCESCKAFFRRNALRPLEKLKCRGNGCCDITFNIRKRCKRCRLEKCLKTGMRKEWILSDKE
;
A
#
# COMPACT_ATOMS: atom_id res chain seq x y z
N MET A 1 -52.35 4.05 13.87
CA MET A 1 -51.17 4.56 14.60
C MET A 1 -50.84 5.94 14.06
N SER A 2 -50.71 6.90 14.97
CA SER A 2 -50.98 8.33 14.80
C SER A 2 -49.85 9.12 14.13
N THR A 3 -50.20 10.04 13.24
CA THR A 3 -49.35 11.17 12.85
C THR A 3 -49.36 12.24 13.96
N ARG A 4 -48.19 12.83 14.28
CA ARG A 4 -48.09 14.11 15.02
C ARG A 4 -46.76 14.85 14.75
N ARG A 5 -46.90 16.04 14.15
CA ARG A 5 -46.09 17.28 14.27
C ARG A 5 -45.78 17.58 15.77
N THR A 6 -44.70 18.26 16.22
CA THR A 6 -44.08 19.58 15.94
C THR A 6 -42.78 19.70 16.79
N LYS A 7 -41.66 20.29 16.29
CA LYS A 7 -41.01 21.60 16.61
C LYS A 7 -40.70 21.93 18.10
N TYR A 8 -39.66 22.76 18.31
CA TYR A 8 -39.05 23.34 19.55
C TYR A 8 -37.76 22.60 20.00
N THR A 9 -36.60 23.21 20.26
CA THR A 9 -36.12 24.61 20.39
C THR A 9 -34.60 24.65 20.15
N GLU A 10 -34.11 25.78 19.62
CA GLU A 10 -32.71 26.21 19.64
C GLU A 10 -32.20 26.36 21.09
N ASN A 11 -30.92 26.08 21.32
CA ASN A 11 -30.10 26.87 22.24
C ASN A 11 -28.63 26.72 21.88
N ASN A 12 -28.05 27.87 21.52
CA ASN A 12 -26.68 28.13 21.16
C ASN A 12 -26.06 28.89 22.34
N LEU A 13 -24.97 28.40 22.93
CA LEU A 13 -24.10 29.20 23.81
C LEU A 13 -22.66 29.02 23.32
N GLN A 14 -22.10 30.12 22.82
CA GLN A 14 -20.68 30.28 22.51
C GLN A 14 -19.90 30.71 23.77
N ILE A 15 -18.57 30.84 23.59
CA ILE A 15 -17.54 31.52 24.43
C ILE A 15 -16.65 30.51 25.18
N GLU A 16 -15.31 30.48 25.12
CA GLU A 16 -14.24 31.15 24.36
C GLU A 16 -12.93 30.34 24.59
N ASN A 17 -11.92 30.59 23.76
CA ASN A 17 -10.57 30.01 23.79
C ASN A 17 -9.74 30.45 25.02
N ASN A 18 -8.80 29.63 25.54
CA ASN A 18 -7.39 29.66 25.13
C ASN A 18 -6.42 28.84 26.04
N GLU A 19 -5.52 28.12 25.36
CA GLU A 19 -4.10 27.85 25.64
C GLU A 19 -3.52 26.85 26.69
N GLN A 20 -2.78 25.88 26.10
CA GLN A 20 -1.52 25.20 26.49
C GLN A 20 -1.55 23.91 27.34
N VAL A 21 -1.22 22.76 26.71
CA VAL A 21 0.09 22.05 26.80
C VAL A 21 -0.05 20.59 26.27
N SER A 22 0.52 20.37 25.08
CA SER A 22 1.36 19.23 24.65
C SER A 22 0.91 17.76 24.82
N ARG A 23 0.63 17.06 23.71
CA ARG A 23 1.63 16.19 23.00
C ARG A 23 1.07 15.63 21.69
N LYS A 24 1.84 15.89 20.63
CA LYS A 24 1.61 15.63 19.20
C LYS A 24 2.06 14.22 18.80
N ARG A 25 1.46 13.62 17.77
CA ARG A 25 2.20 12.81 16.78
C ARG A 25 1.74 13.19 15.37
N SER A 26 2.64 13.88 14.69
CA SER A 26 2.48 14.60 13.44
C SER A 26 2.76 13.71 12.23
N LEU A 27 2.09 14.04 11.12
CA LEU A 27 2.56 13.79 9.75
C LEU A 27 4.03 14.21 9.60
N SER A 28 4.83 13.38 8.94
CA SER A 28 6.13 13.78 8.39
C SER A 28 6.09 13.69 6.87
N ILE A 29 5.84 14.86 6.28
CA ILE A 29 6.17 15.27 4.93
C ILE A 29 7.70 15.19 4.78
N HIS A 30 8.22 14.60 3.71
CA HIS A 30 9.60 14.80 3.30
C HIS A 30 9.65 15.31 1.86
N THR A 31 9.84 16.63 1.77
CA THR A 31 10.32 17.34 0.58
C THR A 31 11.83 17.53 0.64
N SER A 32 12.47 17.28 -0.50
CA SER A 32 13.70 17.91 -1.03
C SER A 32 15.10 17.49 -0.52
N GLN A 33 16.02 17.47 -1.50
CA GLN A 33 17.48 17.72 -1.45
C GLN A 33 18.42 16.51 -1.55
N GLN A 34 19.24 16.54 -2.61
CA GLN A 34 20.38 15.68 -2.87
C GLN A 34 21.44 15.87 -1.78
N VAL A 35 21.84 14.78 -1.10
CA VAL A 35 23.06 14.76 -0.28
C VAL A 35 23.97 13.69 -0.83
N ASN A 36 25.04 14.14 -1.49
CA ASN A 36 26.13 13.31 -2.00
C ASN A 36 27.15 13.13 -0.85
N LYS A 37 27.19 11.97 -0.20
CA LYS A 37 28.28 11.61 0.73
C LYS A 37 28.71 10.16 0.50
N LYS A 38 29.85 10.02 -0.20
CA LYS A 38 30.68 8.80 -0.17
C LYS A 38 31.38 8.74 1.18
N ILE A 39 31.12 7.71 1.98
CA ILE A 39 31.99 7.29 3.08
C ILE A 39 32.09 5.76 3.04
N SER A 40 33.27 5.29 2.64
CA SER A 40 33.75 3.91 2.77
C SER A 40 34.27 3.68 4.19
N GLY A 41 33.67 2.74 4.92
CA GLY A 41 34.07 2.34 6.28
C GLY A 41 33.42 1.02 6.71
N PRO A 42 34.00 0.29 7.69
CA PRO A 42 34.14 -1.16 7.68
C PRO A 42 32.87 -1.93 8.05
N THR A 43 32.87 -3.21 7.67
CA THR A 43 31.79 -4.21 7.66
C THR A 43 31.03 -4.40 8.98
N SER A 44 30.16 -3.46 9.31
CA SER A 44 29.07 -3.70 10.25
C SER A 44 28.12 -4.72 9.63
N LYS A 45 27.92 -5.88 10.29
CA LYS A 45 26.87 -6.85 9.94
C LYS A 45 25.55 -6.09 9.89
N ARG A 46 25.12 -5.69 8.68
CA ARG A 46 23.84 -5.05 8.43
C ARG A 46 22.79 -5.97 9.03
N TYR A 47 22.18 -5.57 10.14
CA TYR A 47 20.79 -5.92 10.40
C TYR A 47 20.03 -5.31 9.21
N LYS A 48 19.91 -6.10 8.15
CA LYS A 48 19.07 -5.78 7.00
C LYS A 48 17.69 -5.66 7.61
N THR A 49 17.17 -4.46 7.79
CA THR A 49 15.75 -4.27 8.08
C THR A 49 15.01 -5.03 7.01
N LEU A 50 14.45 -6.19 7.36
CA LEU A 50 13.80 -7.07 6.40
C LEU A 50 12.49 -6.38 6.01
N LEU A 51 12.47 -5.82 4.81
CA LEU A 51 11.25 -5.27 4.24
C LEU A 51 10.27 -6.42 3.99
N MET A 52 9.00 -6.22 4.29
CA MET A 52 7.95 -7.22 4.07
C MET A 52 7.15 -6.89 2.80
N CYS A 53 6.95 -7.88 1.94
CA CYS A 53 6.17 -7.72 0.72
C CYS A 53 4.69 -7.48 1.03
N VAL A 54 4.16 -6.32 0.66
CA VAL A 54 2.75 -5.95 0.94
C VAL A 54 1.71 -6.82 0.24
N ILE A 55 2.13 -7.63 -0.74
CA ILE A 55 1.26 -8.54 -1.48
C ILE A 55 1.08 -9.88 -0.74
N CYS A 56 2.17 -10.46 -0.23
CA CYS A 56 2.18 -11.85 0.22
C CYS A 56 2.93 -12.08 1.54
N ASN A 57 3.42 -11.02 2.18
CA ASN A 57 4.14 -11.04 3.45
C ASN A 57 5.46 -11.83 3.44
N GLY A 58 6.01 -12.16 2.27
CA GLY A 58 7.36 -12.70 2.15
C GLY A 58 8.44 -11.61 2.14
N ASP A 59 9.70 -12.02 2.17
CA ASP A 59 10.85 -11.11 2.16
C ASP A 59 10.89 -10.23 0.91
N ALA A 60 10.90 -8.92 1.11
CA ALA A 60 11.03 -7.92 0.06
C ALA A 60 12.47 -7.39 -0.01
N HIS A 61 12.88 -7.04 -1.22
CA HIS A 61 14.21 -6.51 -1.50
C HIS A 61 14.19 -5.01 -1.82
N GLY A 62 13.01 -4.39 -1.81
CA GLY A 62 12.81 -2.98 -2.12
C GLY A 62 11.47 -2.71 -2.79
N TYR A 63 11.36 -1.53 -3.38
CA TYR A 63 10.22 -1.11 -4.19
C TYR A 63 10.32 -1.71 -5.60
N ASN A 64 9.23 -2.27 -6.10
CA ASN A 64 9.08 -2.65 -7.50
C ASN A 64 7.73 -2.17 -7.99
N PHE A 65 7.73 -1.46 -9.13
CA PHE A 65 6.51 -0.89 -9.71
C PHE A 65 5.73 -0.05 -8.68
N ASP A 66 6.42 0.76 -7.87
CA ASP A 66 5.83 1.63 -6.82
C ASP A 66 5.31 0.93 -5.55
N ALA A 67 5.63 -0.37 -5.33
CA ALA A 67 5.28 -1.07 -4.10
C ALA A 67 6.40 -1.94 -3.53
N ILE A 68 6.54 -1.97 -2.19
CA ILE A 68 7.46 -2.87 -1.49
C ILE A 68 7.07 -4.32 -1.76
N SER A 69 7.90 -5.07 -2.47
CA SER A 69 7.53 -6.40 -2.94
C SER A 69 8.71 -7.38 -3.03
N CYS A 70 8.39 -8.67 -2.90
CA CYS A 70 9.33 -9.76 -3.12
C CYS A 70 9.54 -10.02 -4.61
N GLU A 71 10.64 -10.70 -4.96
CA GLU A 71 10.99 -11.00 -6.35
C GLU A 71 9.89 -11.79 -7.08
N SER A 72 9.21 -12.69 -6.36
CA SER A 72 8.12 -13.47 -6.97
C SER A 72 6.90 -12.60 -7.33
N CYS A 73 6.60 -11.56 -6.54
CA CYS A 73 5.47 -10.65 -6.79
C CYS A 73 5.82 -9.65 -7.89
N LYS A 74 7.06 -9.14 -7.90
CA LYS A 74 7.62 -8.36 -9.02
C LYS A 74 7.50 -9.11 -10.35
N ALA A 75 8.05 -10.33 -10.43
CA ALA A 75 8.02 -11.13 -11.66
C ALA A 75 6.61 -11.59 -12.05
N PHE A 76 5.72 -11.79 -11.07
CA PHE A 76 4.32 -12.07 -11.33
C PHE A 76 3.60 -10.85 -11.93
N PHE A 77 3.80 -9.67 -11.33
CA PHE A 77 3.17 -8.43 -11.78
C PHE A 77 3.61 -8.09 -13.20
N ARG A 78 4.91 -8.07 -13.49
CA ARG A 78 5.44 -7.82 -14.84
C ARG A 78 4.77 -8.68 -15.92
N ARG A 79 4.50 -9.96 -15.64
CA ARG A 79 3.87 -10.90 -16.58
C ARG A 79 2.35 -10.77 -16.71
N ASN A 80 1.67 -10.17 -15.74
CA ASN A 80 0.21 -10.21 -15.68
C ASN A 80 -0.46 -8.83 -15.58
N ALA A 81 0.29 -7.75 -15.36
CA ALA A 81 -0.24 -6.40 -15.14
C ALA A 81 -1.13 -5.87 -16.27
N LEU A 82 -0.87 -6.30 -17.50
CA LEU A 82 -1.66 -5.91 -18.69
C LEU A 82 -2.82 -6.87 -18.99
N ARG A 83 -2.96 -7.97 -18.24
CA ARG A 83 -4.04 -8.94 -18.46
C ARG A 83 -5.32 -8.45 -17.79
N PRO A 84 -6.47 -8.47 -18.48
CA PRO A 84 -7.77 -8.23 -17.86
C PRO A 84 -8.02 -9.22 -16.70
N LEU A 85 -8.53 -8.73 -15.57
CA LEU A 85 -8.79 -9.55 -14.37
C LEU A 85 -9.87 -10.60 -14.62
N GLU A 86 -10.78 -10.34 -15.55
CA GLU A 86 -11.87 -11.21 -16.00
C GLU A 86 -11.31 -12.46 -16.70
N LYS A 87 -10.16 -12.33 -17.38
CA LYS A 87 -9.46 -13.45 -18.02
C LYS A 87 -8.68 -14.34 -17.03
N LEU A 88 -8.63 -13.96 -15.75
CA LEU A 88 -8.02 -14.76 -14.69
C LEU A 88 -9.13 -15.40 -13.85
N LYS A 89 -9.23 -16.73 -13.87
CA LYS A 89 -10.20 -17.45 -13.05
C LYS A 89 -9.78 -17.45 -11.57
N CYS A 90 -10.69 -17.06 -10.68
CA CYS A 90 -10.62 -17.39 -9.26
C CYS A 90 -11.41 -18.67 -9.00
N ARG A 91 -10.88 -19.55 -8.14
CA ARG A 91 -11.55 -20.78 -7.70
C ARG A 91 -12.33 -20.62 -6.38
N GLY A 92 -12.14 -19.49 -5.70
CA GLY A 92 -12.90 -19.10 -4.51
C GLY A 92 -13.89 -17.98 -4.83
N ASN A 93 -14.18 -17.14 -3.85
CA ASN A 93 -15.17 -16.05 -3.91
C ASN A 93 -14.62 -14.71 -4.44
N GLY A 94 -13.41 -14.70 -5.02
CA GLY A 94 -12.75 -13.46 -5.45
C GLY A 94 -12.00 -12.71 -4.33
N CYS A 95 -12.04 -13.19 -3.09
CA CYS A 95 -11.36 -12.58 -1.94
C CYS A 95 -10.30 -13.51 -1.32
N CYS A 96 -9.53 -14.23 -2.16
CA CYS A 96 -8.50 -15.14 -1.64
C CYS A 96 -7.45 -14.37 -0.84
N ASP A 97 -7.17 -14.80 0.39
CA ASP A 97 -6.04 -14.30 1.15
C ASP A 97 -4.73 -14.70 0.47
N ILE A 98 -3.88 -13.71 0.21
CA ILE A 98 -2.61 -13.90 -0.51
C ILE A 98 -1.50 -13.83 0.52
N THR A 99 -0.95 -15.00 0.86
CA THR A 99 0.23 -15.17 1.72
C THR A 99 1.36 -15.86 0.96
N PHE A 100 2.56 -15.92 1.55
CA PHE A 100 3.77 -16.44 0.91
C PHE A 100 3.58 -17.87 0.37
N ASN A 101 2.91 -18.73 1.14
CA ASN A 101 2.71 -20.14 0.82
C ASN A 101 1.63 -20.37 -0.25
N ILE A 102 0.57 -19.55 -0.26
CA ILE A 102 -0.61 -19.80 -1.09
C ILE A 102 -0.81 -18.82 -2.25
N ARG A 103 0.06 -17.82 -2.39
CA ARG A 103 0.04 -16.82 -3.49
C ARG A 103 0.02 -17.41 -4.91
N LYS A 104 0.38 -18.69 -5.09
CA LYS A 104 0.30 -19.36 -6.40
C LYS A 104 -1.11 -19.89 -6.73
N ARG A 105 -1.99 -20.06 -5.73
CA ARG A 105 -3.32 -20.70 -5.88
C ARG A 105 -4.31 -19.86 -6.68
N CYS A 106 -4.25 -18.53 -6.57
CA CYS A 106 -5.18 -17.64 -7.26
C CYS A 106 -4.45 -16.49 -7.97
N LYS A 107 -4.29 -16.59 -9.29
CA LYS A 107 -3.68 -15.53 -10.10
C LYS A 107 -4.53 -14.26 -10.11
N ARG A 108 -5.86 -14.39 -10.17
CA ARG A 108 -6.80 -13.25 -10.17
C ARG A 108 -6.63 -12.38 -8.93
N CYS A 109 -6.87 -12.95 -7.74
CA CYS A 109 -6.80 -12.20 -6.49
C CYS A 109 -5.37 -11.70 -6.20
N ARG A 110 -4.33 -12.41 -6.65
CA ARG A 110 -2.95 -11.92 -6.55
C ARG A 110 -2.73 -10.67 -7.40
N LEU A 111 -3.17 -10.68 -8.67
CA LEU A 111 -3.03 -9.52 -9.55
C LEU A 111 -3.87 -8.34 -9.05
N GLU A 112 -5.09 -8.62 -8.61
CA GLU A 112 -5.97 -7.62 -8.02
C GLU A 112 -5.33 -6.99 -6.77
N LYS A 113 -4.75 -7.79 -5.87
CA LYS A 113 -4.02 -7.27 -4.71
C LYS A 113 -2.83 -6.42 -5.12
N CYS A 114 -2.04 -6.83 -6.13
CA CYS A 114 -0.96 -6.01 -6.67
C CYS A 114 -1.44 -4.60 -7.07
N LEU A 115 -2.50 -4.52 -7.88
CA LEU A 115 -3.07 -3.26 -8.33
C LEU A 115 -3.63 -2.44 -7.15
N LYS A 116 -4.39 -3.08 -6.25
CA LYS A 116 -4.97 -2.43 -5.06
C LYS A 116 -3.92 -1.86 -4.10
N THR A 117 -2.75 -2.48 -3.99
CA THR A 117 -1.64 -2.00 -3.16
C THR A 117 -0.77 -0.94 -3.85
N GLY A 118 -1.15 -0.50 -5.06
CA GLY A 118 -0.45 0.57 -5.77
C GLY A 118 0.66 0.10 -6.71
N MET A 119 0.71 -1.18 -7.11
CA MET A 119 1.64 -1.57 -8.18
C MET A 119 1.22 -0.95 -9.51
N ARG A 120 2.10 -0.16 -10.11
CA ARG A 120 1.84 0.64 -11.31
C ARG A 120 2.31 -0.06 -12.58
N LYS A 121 1.36 -0.43 -13.44
CA LYS A 121 1.65 -1.12 -14.72
C LYS A 121 2.35 -0.21 -15.73
N GLU A 122 2.26 1.11 -15.53
CA GLU A 122 2.89 2.13 -16.38
C GLU A 122 4.43 2.08 -16.31
N TRP A 123 4.98 1.47 -15.26
CA TRP A 123 6.43 1.29 -15.07
C TRP A 123 6.95 0.00 -15.73
N ILE A 124 6.08 -0.74 -16.40
CA ILE A 124 6.50 -1.85 -17.26
C ILE A 124 6.84 -1.24 -18.61
N LEU A 125 8.14 -1.12 -18.89
CA LEU A 125 8.62 -0.71 -20.21
C LEU A 125 8.05 -1.69 -21.23
N SER A 126 7.18 -1.20 -22.12
CA SER A 126 6.92 -1.84 -23.40
C SER A 126 8.13 -1.54 -24.26
N ASP A 127 8.75 -2.56 -24.85
CA ASP A 127 9.74 -2.37 -25.92
C ASP A 127 9.05 -1.56 -27.03
N LYS A 128 9.26 -0.24 -27.02
CA LYS A 128 8.92 0.64 -28.13
C LYS A 128 10.21 0.78 -28.92
N GLU A 129 10.28 0.02 -30.01
CA GLU A 129 11.15 0.33 -31.15
C GLU A 129 10.78 1.69 -31.74
#